data_AF-A0A4Q5QUB5-F1
#
_entry.id   AF-A0A4Q5QUB5-F1
#
_cell.length_a   1.000
_cell.length_b   1.000
_cell.length_c   1.000
_cell.angle_alpha   90.00
_cell.angle_beta   90.00
_cell.angle_gamma   90.00
#
_symmetry.space_group_name_H-M   'P 1'
#
loop_
_entity.id
_entity.type
_entity.pdbx_description
1 polymer ?
#
loop_
_entity_poly.entity_id
_entity_poly.type
_entity_poly.pdbx_seq_one_letter_code
_entity_poly.pdbx_strand_id
1 'polypeptide(L)'
;MSSEVTLSAATRQNLLSLQDTAALSSTTQNRLSTGKKVSSALDNPVNFFTAQSLSNRSSDLGTLLDSISNGVQTIQAANQGLTSIQKLVDSAKSTANQALATQLNTSGTAGAAFSAAAGTINLQVNGTAVSTTLTASDTIDTTIAKLNAVVGPQGAGNAFSKDTTGTKIVVSASADLEFSTPGDQTALGFTSGTANSGPQYGTTSTAGQSSNLTVTGVKERAALAKQYNSLLTQIDQLAKDSSFNGTNLLSSRKLPLPSAVAPELPVIDVRLRPPEVASTPCTSR
;
A
#
# COMPACT_ATOMS: atom_id res chain seq x y z
N MET A 1 -58.83 -47.92 -71.92
CA MET A 1 -57.50 -47.49 -72.42
C MET A 1 -57.54 -45.99 -72.60
N SER A 2 -56.98 -45.27 -71.64
CA SER A 2 -56.91 -43.81 -71.62
C SER A 2 -56.24 -43.30 -72.90
N SER A 3 -56.97 -42.52 -73.69
CA SER A 3 -56.45 -41.84 -74.87
C SER A 3 -55.26 -40.98 -74.46
N GLU A 4 -54.07 -41.24 -75.01
CA GLU A 4 -52.96 -40.30 -74.92
C GLU A 4 -53.39 -38.99 -75.57
N VAL A 5 -53.51 -37.93 -74.76
CA VAL A 5 -53.80 -36.59 -75.24
C VAL A 5 -52.55 -36.07 -75.95
N THR A 6 -52.49 -36.23 -77.27
CA THR A 6 -51.40 -35.70 -78.10
C THR A 6 -51.54 -34.18 -78.22
N LEU A 7 -50.89 -33.44 -77.34
CA LEU A 7 -50.83 -31.98 -77.40
C LEU A 7 -50.08 -31.52 -78.66
N SER A 8 -50.71 -30.66 -79.46
CA SER A 8 -50.10 -30.04 -80.64
C SER A 8 -48.81 -29.30 -80.26
N ALA A 9 -47.83 -29.24 -81.17
CA ALA A 9 -46.55 -28.60 -80.88
C ALA A 9 -46.71 -27.14 -80.37
N ALA A 10 -47.68 -26.40 -80.92
CA ALA A 10 -48.00 -25.03 -80.50
C ALA A 10 -48.60 -24.95 -79.08
N THR A 11 -49.42 -25.92 -78.65
CA THR A 11 -49.99 -25.93 -77.28
C THR A 11 -48.96 -26.30 -76.22
N ARG A 12 -48.01 -27.20 -76.53
CA ARG A 12 -46.85 -27.48 -75.66
C ARG A 12 -45.93 -26.28 -75.49
N GLN A 13 -45.64 -25.55 -76.57
CA GLN A 13 -44.80 -24.35 -76.50
C GLN A 13 -45.43 -23.25 -75.65
N ASN A 14 -46.74 -23.04 -75.77
CA ASN A 14 -47.49 -22.10 -74.92
C ASN A 14 -47.51 -22.54 -73.45
N LEU A 15 -47.69 -23.84 -73.19
CA LEU A 15 -47.65 -24.38 -71.84
C LEU A 15 -46.25 -24.26 -71.20
N LEU A 16 -45.18 -24.45 -71.98
CA LEU A 16 -43.79 -24.25 -71.52
C LEU A 16 -43.56 -22.78 -71.11
N SER A 17 -44.01 -21.83 -71.94
CA SER A 17 -43.89 -20.39 -71.66
C SER A 17 -44.68 -19.96 -70.40
N LEU A 18 -45.88 -20.53 -70.19
CA LEU A 18 -46.65 -20.30 -68.96
C LEU A 18 -45.98 -20.90 -67.73
N GLN A 19 -45.34 -22.08 -67.86
CA GLN A 19 -44.56 -22.67 -66.78
C GLN A 19 -43.31 -21.83 -66.45
N ASP A 20 -42.61 -21.33 -67.46
CA ASP A 20 -41.46 -20.43 -67.28
C ASP A 20 -41.88 -19.11 -66.60
N THR A 21 -43.03 -18.56 -67.01
CA THR A 21 -43.60 -17.36 -66.39
C THR A 21 -44.02 -17.61 -64.93
N ALA A 22 -44.62 -18.75 -64.65
CA ALA A 22 -45.00 -19.15 -63.30
C ALA A 22 -43.76 -19.36 -62.40
N ALA A 23 -42.70 -19.97 -62.93
CA ALA A 23 -41.42 -20.15 -62.22
C ALA A 23 -40.72 -18.81 -61.95
N LEU A 24 -40.74 -17.88 -62.92
CA LEU A 24 -40.20 -16.53 -62.75
C LEU A 24 -41.01 -15.72 -61.72
N SER A 25 -42.34 -15.83 -61.74
CA SER A 25 -43.24 -15.22 -60.75
C SER A 25 -42.97 -15.78 -59.35
N SER A 26 -42.82 -17.09 -59.21
CA SER A 26 -42.47 -17.75 -57.94
C SER A 26 -41.12 -17.26 -57.41
N THR A 27 -40.11 -17.16 -58.28
CA THR A 27 -38.78 -16.61 -57.92
C THR A 27 -38.88 -15.16 -57.48
N THR A 28 -39.65 -14.34 -58.19
CA THR A 28 -39.84 -12.92 -57.86
C THR A 28 -40.56 -12.76 -56.54
N GLN A 29 -41.61 -13.54 -56.28
CA GLN A 29 -42.31 -13.56 -55.00
C GLN A 29 -41.39 -13.99 -53.85
N ASN A 30 -40.54 -15.00 -54.07
CA ASN A 30 -39.55 -15.44 -53.07
C ASN A 30 -38.53 -14.33 -52.76
N ARG A 31 -38.00 -13.65 -53.79
CA ARG A 31 -37.10 -12.49 -53.61
C ARG A 31 -37.78 -11.33 -52.89
N LEU A 32 -39.05 -11.06 -53.20
CA LEU A 32 -39.81 -9.99 -52.55
C LEU A 32 -40.10 -10.32 -51.07
N SER A 33 -40.44 -11.58 -50.78
CA SER A 33 -40.72 -12.06 -49.43
C SER A 33 -39.47 -12.08 -48.54
N THR A 34 -38.33 -12.48 -49.09
CA THR A 34 -37.06 -12.59 -48.33
C THR A 34 -36.24 -11.30 -48.34
N GLY A 35 -36.51 -10.38 -49.28
CA GLY A 35 -35.69 -9.20 -49.54
C GLY A 35 -34.29 -9.53 -50.09
N LYS A 36 -34.00 -10.78 -50.45
CA LYS A 36 -32.68 -11.24 -50.89
C LYS A 36 -32.69 -11.56 -52.37
N LYS A 37 -31.62 -11.16 -53.07
CA LYS A 37 -31.40 -11.53 -54.49
C LYS A 37 -31.04 -13.01 -54.66
N VAL A 38 -30.32 -13.57 -53.67
CA VAL A 38 -29.85 -14.96 -53.59
C VAL A 38 -30.32 -15.51 -52.24
N SER A 39 -31.26 -16.44 -52.26
CA SER A 39 -31.91 -16.96 -51.04
C SER A 39 -31.39 -18.33 -50.63
N SER A 40 -30.80 -19.08 -51.58
CA SER A 40 -30.21 -20.40 -51.33
C SER A 40 -28.87 -20.58 -52.05
N ALA A 41 -28.11 -21.60 -51.62
CA ALA A 41 -26.89 -22.02 -52.32
C ALA A 41 -27.17 -22.52 -53.75
N LEU A 42 -28.40 -22.93 -54.05
CA LEU A 42 -28.82 -23.34 -55.39
C LEU A 42 -28.98 -22.14 -56.34
N ASP A 43 -29.33 -20.96 -55.83
CA ASP A 43 -29.50 -19.76 -56.65
C ASP A 43 -28.14 -19.21 -57.13
N ASN A 44 -27.15 -19.18 -56.24
CA ASN A 44 -25.76 -18.83 -56.54
C ASN A 44 -24.85 -19.21 -55.35
N PRO A 45 -24.03 -20.27 -55.46
CA PRO A 45 -23.26 -20.78 -54.32
C PRO A 45 -22.19 -19.78 -53.84
N VAL A 46 -21.47 -19.13 -54.76
CA VAL A 46 -20.41 -18.16 -54.41
C VAL A 46 -20.98 -16.98 -53.62
N ASN A 47 -22.04 -16.36 -54.12
CA ASN A 47 -22.65 -15.22 -53.46
C ASN A 47 -23.33 -15.61 -52.15
N PHE A 48 -23.99 -16.78 -52.09
CA PHE A 48 -24.66 -17.26 -50.88
C PHE A 48 -23.67 -17.51 -49.75
N PHE A 49 -22.60 -18.27 -50.00
CA PHE A 49 -21.61 -18.56 -48.95
C PHE A 49 -20.75 -17.35 -48.58
N THR A 50 -20.46 -16.45 -49.52
CA THR A 50 -19.80 -15.16 -49.21
C THR A 50 -20.67 -14.32 -48.30
N ALA A 51 -21.96 -14.16 -48.62
CA ALA A 51 -22.91 -13.45 -47.77
C ALA A 51 -23.06 -14.09 -46.38
N GLN A 52 -23.08 -15.42 -46.31
CA GLN A 52 -23.12 -16.13 -45.03
C GLN A 52 -21.87 -15.86 -44.17
N SER A 53 -20.68 -15.89 -44.78
CA SER A 53 -19.43 -15.58 -44.06
C SER A 53 -19.40 -14.14 -43.54
N LEU A 54 -19.89 -13.18 -44.33
CA LEU A 54 -20.01 -11.77 -43.94
C LEU A 54 -21.05 -11.60 -42.81
N SER A 55 -22.16 -12.34 -42.86
CA SER A 55 -23.16 -12.36 -41.79
C SER A 55 -22.59 -12.90 -40.48
N ASN A 56 -21.82 -13.98 -40.54
CA ASN A 56 -21.14 -14.55 -39.36
C ASN A 56 -20.13 -13.54 -38.79
N ARG A 57 -19.29 -12.96 -39.65
CA ARG A 57 -18.32 -11.93 -39.25
C ARG A 57 -19.00 -10.70 -38.63
N SER A 58 -20.13 -10.27 -39.17
CA SER A 58 -20.92 -9.18 -38.59
C SER A 58 -21.42 -9.53 -37.19
N SER A 59 -21.86 -10.76 -36.96
CA SER A 59 -22.24 -11.25 -35.63
C SER A 59 -21.05 -11.26 -34.67
N ASP A 60 -19.88 -11.74 -35.12
CA ASP A 60 -18.65 -11.74 -34.31
C ASP A 60 -18.17 -10.32 -33.98
N LEU A 61 -18.33 -9.37 -34.89
CA LEU A 61 -18.03 -7.96 -34.62
C LEU A 61 -19.01 -7.37 -33.62
N GLY A 62 -20.28 -7.79 -33.62
CA GLY A 62 -21.26 -7.41 -32.60
C GLY A 62 -20.85 -7.87 -31.20
N THR A 63 -20.47 -9.14 -31.04
CA THR A 63 -20.02 -9.67 -29.75
C THR A 63 -18.70 -9.03 -29.28
N LEU A 64 -17.80 -8.71 -30.21
CA LEU A 64 -16.59 -7.94 -29.93
C LEU A 64 -16.92 -6.53 -29.47
N LEU A 65 -17.86 -5.84 -30.13
CA LEU A 65 -18.28 -4.49 -29.76
C LEU A 65 -18.91 -4.46 -28.35
N ASP A 66 -19.72 -5.45 -28.01
CA ASP A 66 -20.28 -5.58 -26.66
C ASP A 66 -19.17 -5.79 -25.63
N SER A 67 -18.18 -6.62 -25.95
CA SER A 67 -17.01 -6.85 -25.10
C SER A 67 -16.16 -5.58 -24.91
N ILE A 68 -15.96 -4.81 -25.99
CA ILE A 68 -15.28 -3.51 -25.93
C ILE A 68 -16.08 -2.53 -25.09
N SER A 69 -17.40 -2.49 -25.24
CA SER A 69 -18.29 -1.61 -24.47
C SER A 69 -18.25 -1.93 -22.97
N ASN A 70 -18.13 -3.21 -22.61
CA ASN A 70 -17.88 -3.64 -21.24
C ASN A 70 -16.49 -3.21 -20.75
N GLY A 71 -15.45 -3.39 -21.57
CA GLY A 71 -14.08 -2.97 -21.25
C GLY A 71 -13.95 -1.45 -21.04
N VAL A 72 -14.63 -0.64 -21.85
CA VAL A 72 -14.68 0.82 -21.70
C VAL A 72 -15.30 1.21 -20.35
N GLN A 73 -16.37 0.56 -19.93
CA GLN A 73 -16.98 0.82 -18.63
C GLN A 73 -16.05 0.41 -17.47
N THR A 74 -15.32 -0.69 -17.60
CA THR A 74 -14.28 -1.07 -16.63
C THR A 74 -13.16 -0.03 -16.54
N ILE A 75 -12.68 0.47 -17.68
CA ILE A 75 -11.68 1.55 -17.70
C ILE A 75 -12.24 2.82 -17.07
N GLN A 76 -13.51 3.14 -17.33
CA GLN A 76 -14.15 4.32 -16.77
C GLN A 76 -14.30 4.24 -15.25
N ALA A 77 -14.66 3.08 -14.71
CA ALA A 77 -14.70 2.83 -13.27
C ALA A 77 -13.29 2.96 -12.65
N ALA A 78 -12.28 2.39 -13.31
CA ALA A 78 -10.89 2.52 -12.88
C ALA A 78 -10.41 3.99 -12.89
N ASN A 79 -10.79 4.78 -13.90
CA ASN A 79 -10.43 6.19 -13.98
C ASN A 79 -11.04 7.03 -12.85
N GLN A 80 -12.31 6.76 -12.48
CA GLN A 80 -12.96 7.40 -11.33
C GLN A 80 -12.28 7.00 -10.01
N GLY A 81 -11.95 5.72 -9.86
CA GLY A 81 -11.17 5.20 -8.75
C GLY A 81 -9.83 5.91 -8.58
N LEU A 82 -9.06 6.02 -9.66
CA LEU A 82 -7.77 6.72 -9.67
C LEU A 82 -7.89 8.20 -9.29
N THR A 83 -8.91 8.89 -9.80
CA THR A 83 -9.15 10.30 -9.46
C THR A 83 -9.38 10.49 -7.96
N SER A 84 -10.14 9.59 -7.34
CA SER A 84 -10.41 9.64 -5.90
C SER A 84 -9.18 9.22 -5.09
N ILE A 85 -8.39 8.24 -5.55
CA ILE A 85 -7.11 7.87 -4.93
C ILE A 85 -6.13 9.06 -4.96
N GLN A 86 -6.04 9.78 -6.08
CA GLN A 86 -5.18 10.97 -6.19
C GLN A 86 -5.49 11.99 -5.10
N LYS A 87 -6.77 12.30 -4.86
CA LYS A 87 -7.20 13.22 -3.79
C LYS A 87 -6.78 12.75 -2.39
N LEU A 88 -6.90 11.45 -2.13
CA LEU A 88 -6.46 10.86 -0.85
C LEU A 88 -4.94 10.89 -0.71
N VAL A 89 -4.19 10.65 -1.79
CA VAL A 89 -2.72 10.77 -1.82
C VAL A 89 -2.29 12.21 -1.55
N ASP A 90 -2.97 13.20 -2.12
CA ASP A 90 -2.68 14.61 -1.85
C ASP A 90 -2.91 14.97 -0.38
N SER A 91 -4.00 14.45 0.21
CA SER A 91 -4.29 14.60 1.63
C SER A 91 -3.23 13.91 2.50
N ALA A 92 -2.84 12.68 2.14
CA ALA A 92 -1.81 11.93 2.85
C ALA A 92 -0.46 12.64 2.80
N LYS A 93 -0.10 13.22 1.65
CA LYS A 93 1.10 14.05 1.50
C LYS A 93 1.05 15.29 2.40
N SER A 94 -0.10 15.95 2.47
CA SER A 94 -0.28 17.11 3.37
C SER A 94 -0.08 16.71 4.83
N THR A 95 -0.73 15.64 5.30
CA THR A 95 -0.57 15.12 6.66
C THR A 95 0.88 14.72 6.96
N ALA A 96 1.57 14.09 6.01
CA ALA A 96 2.98 13.73 6.17
C ALA A 96 3.89 14.97 6.30
N ASN A 97 3.64 16.02 5.49
CA ASN A 97 4.38 17.28 5.60
C ASN A 97 4.11 18.00 6.93
N GLN A 98 2.86 17.96 7.41
CA GLN A 98 2.53 18.50 8.73
C GLN A 98 3.27 17.74 9.84
N ALA A 99 3.31 16.40 9.76
CA ALA A 99 4.05 15.58 10.72
C ALA A 99 5.56 15.87 10.70
N LEU A 100 6.13 16.10 9.51
CA LEU A 100 7.53 16.50 9.35
C LEU A 100 7.81 17.87 9.97
N ALA A 101 6.91 18.83 9.80
CA ALA A 101 7.04 20.19 10.33
C ALA A 101 6.83 20.29 11.86
N THR A 102 6.08 19.36 12.45
CA THR A 102 5.85 19.31 13.90
C THR A 102 7.13 18.94 14.64
N GLN A 103 7.84 19.93 15.19
CA GLN A 103 9.08 19.70 15.93
C GLN A 103 8.85 18.87 17.20
N LEU A 104 9.75 17.90 17.45
CA LEU A 104 9.82 17.18 18.71
C LEU A 104 10.80 17.87 19.65
N ASN A 105 10.42 18.02 20.91
CA ASN A 105 11.28 18.57 21.94
C ASN A 105 11.02 17.88 23.28
N THR A 106 12.10 17.48 23.94
CA THR A 106 12.11 17.08 25.34
C THR A 106 13.06 18.01 26.08
N SER A 107 12.56 18.71 27.09
CA SER A 107 13.37 19.68 27.82
C SER A 107 13.05 19.69 29.31
N GLY A 108 14.04 19.99 30.14
CA GLY A 108 13.83 20.16 31.58
C GLY A 108 15.12 20.08 32.38
N THR A 109 15.02 20.30 33.68
CA THR A 109 16.17 20.29 34.59
C THR A 109 15.89 19.34 35.74
N ALA A 110 16.86 18.50 36.08
CA ALA A 110 16.77 17.58 37.21
C ALA A 110 16.34 18.29 38.50
N GLY A 111 15.54 17.62 39.33
CA GLY A 111 15.09 18.16 40.62
C GLY A 111 16.23 18.25 41.63
N ALA A 112 17.09 17.24 41.66
CA ALA A 112 18.22 17.10 42.57
C ALA A 112 19.58 17.29 41.87
N ALA A 113 20.62 17.60 42.67
CA ALA A 113 21.99 17.61 42.18
C ALA A 113 22.45 16.19 41.78
N PHE A 114 23.24 16.10 40.72
CA PHE A 114 23.82 14.83 40.26
C PHE A 114 24.66 14.21 41.38
N SER A 115 24.43 12.93 41.64
CA SER A 115 25.18 12.14 42.61
C SER A 115 25.71 10.90 41.90
N ALA A 116 27.03 10.72 41.92
CA ALA A 116 27.66 9.61 41.21
C ALA A 116 27.22 8.26 41.80
N ALA A 117 26.72 7.38 40.93
CA ALA A 117 26.30 6.04 41.27
C ALA A 117 26.62 5.09 40.11
N ALA A 118 27.04 3.87 40.43
CA ALA A 118 27.22 2.84 39.42
C ALA A 118 25.87 2.28 38.98
N GLY A 119 25.69 2.07 37.68
CA GLY A 119 24.45 1.53 37.13
C GLY A 119 24.34 1.71 35.63
N THR A 120 23.29 1.15 35.04
CA THR A 120 22.96 1.36 33.63
C THR A 120 21.80 2.33 33.54
N ILE A 121 21.94 3.35 32.69
CA ILE A 121 20.85 4.25 32.32
C ILE A 121 20.29 3.77 30.99
N ASN A 122 19.00 3.41 30.99
CA ASN A 122 18.27 3.02 29.80
C ASN A 122 17.35 4.17 29.35
N LEU A 123 17.44 4.50 28.06
CA LEU A 123 16.68 5.56 27.43
C LEU A 123 16.02 5.03 26.16
N GLN A 124 14.99 5.73 25.71
CA GLN A 124 14.43 5.63 24.37
C GLN A 124 14.63 6.98 23.68
N VAL A 125 15.04 6.94 22.42
CA VAL A 125 15.14 8.13 21.57
C VAL A 125 14.37 7.87 20.30
N ASN A 126 13.32 8.64 20.06
CA ASN A 126 12.39 8.43 18.94
C ASN A 126 11.92 6.95 18.87
N GLY A 127 11.67 6.33 20.03
CA GLY A 127 11.28 4.92 20.16
C GLY A 127 12.42 3.90 20.03
N THR A 128 13.67 4.32 19.80
CA THR A 128 14.83 3.41 19.77
C THR A 128 15.48 3.30 21.13
N ALA A 129 15.62 2.09 21.66
CA ALA A 129 16.31 1.86 22.93
C ALA A 129 17.81 2.12 22.82
N VAL A 130 18.35 2.89 23.76
CA VAL A 130 19.79 3.13 23.95
C VAL A 130 20.13 3.04 25.42
N SER A 131 21.39 2.72 25.73
CA SER A 131 21.83 2.62 27.11
C SER A 131 23.28 3.03 27.28
N THR A 132 23.62 3.45 28.50
CA THR A 132 25.00 3.74 28.88
C THR A 132 25.25 3.30 30.32
N THR A 133 26.49 2.90 30.63
CA THR A 133 26.88 2.46 31.96
C THR A 133 27.66 3.55 32.68
N LEU A 134 27.17 3.91 33.87
CA LEU A 134 27.81 4.83 34.79
C LEU A 134 28.63 4.06 35.84
N THR A 135 29.71 4.67 36.29
CA THR A 135 30.54 4.20 37.40
C THR A 135 30.41 5.14 38.60
N ALA A 136 30.72 4.65 39.81
CA ALA A 136 30.69 5.49 41.01
C ALA A 136 31.74 6.63 40.99
N SER A 137 32.68 6.60 40.04
CA SER A 137 33.69 7.65 39.85
C SER A 137 33.36 8.63 38.73
N ASP A 138 32.27 8.40 37.98
CA ASP A 138 31.90 9.29 36.88
C ASP A 138 31.49 10.66 37.43
N THR A 139 32.12 11.71 36.93
CA THR A 139 31.70 13.10 37.18
C THR A 139 30.44 13.42 36.39
N ILE A 140 29.73 14.51 36.75
CA ILE A 140 28.59 15.00 35.97
C ILE A 140 28.96 15.21 34.48
N ASP A 141 30.16 15.73 34.19
CA ASP A 141 30.66 15.93 32.83
C ASP A 141 30.89 14.61 32.09
N THR A 142 31.43 13.59 32.78
CA THR A 142 31.62 12.25 32.21
C THR A 142 30.28 11.59 31.90
N THR A 143 29.31 11.70 32.82
CA THR A 143 27.95 11.21 32.64
C THR A 143 27.26 11.89 31.46
N ILE A 144 27.34 13.23 31.36
CA ILE A 144 26.78 13.98 30.23
C ILE A 144 27.42 13.55 28.91
N ALA A 145 28.74 13.39 28.85
CA ALA A 145 29.44 12.93 27.65
C ALA A 145 28.97 11.54 27.23
N LYS A 146 28.85 10.61 28.17
CA LYS A 146 28.35 9.24 27.95
C LYS A 146 26.91 9.21 27.44
N LEU A 147 26.03 10.04 28.03
CA LEU A 147 24.63 10.14 27.62
C LEU A 147 24.52 10.74 26.20
N ASN A 148 25.20 11.84 25.93
CA ASN A 148 25.21 12.47 24.61
C ASN A 148 25.78 11.55 23.52
N ALA A 149 26.78 10.73 23.85
CA ALA A 149 27.35 9.77 22.90
C ALA A 149 26.34 8.71 22.44
N VAL A 150 25.36 8.33 23.28
CA VAL A 150 24.36 7.31 22.94
C VAL A 150 23.08 7.90 22.34
N VAL A 151 22.70 9.14 22.70
CA VAL A 151 21.47 9.77 22.17
C VAL A 151 21.72 10.61 20.91
N GLY A 152 22.94 11.14 20.73
CA GLY A 152 23.32 11.95 19.57
C GLY A 152 23.12 11.22 18.23
N PRO A 153 23.61 9.98 18.07
CA PRO A 153 23.40 9.17 16.87
C PRO A 153 21.92 8.91 16.55
N GLN A 154 21.05 8.97 17.55
CA GLN A 154 19.59 8.77 17.40
C GLN A 154 18.83 10.07 17.06
N GLY A 155 19.55 11.17 16.83
CA GLY A 155 18.95 12.45 16.43
C GLY A 155 18.53 13.37 17.58
N ALA A 156 18.85 13.03 18.84
CA ALA A 156 18.57 13.92 19.97
C ALA A 156 19.56 15.09 20.09
N GLY A 157 20.66 15.07 19.35
CA GLY A 157 21.73 16.07 19.43
C GLY A 157 22.50 16.01 20.75
N ASN A 158 23.06 17.14 21.17
CA ASN A 158 23.67 17.30 22.50
C ASN A 158 22.57 17.52 23.55
N ALA A 159 21.75 16.49 23.75
CA ALA A 159 20.54 16.55 24.56
C ALA A 159 20.80 16.82 26.04
N PHE A 160 21.95 16.47 26.57
CA PHE A 160 22.29 16.61 27.98
C PHE A 160 23.33 17.71 28.20
N SER A 161 23.11 18.55 29.20
CA SER A 161 24.05 19.59 29.65
C SER A 161 23.98 19.78 31.16
N LYS A 162 24.78 20.71 31.70
CA LYS A 162 24.68 21.14 33.10
C LYS A 162 23.72 22.33 33.21
N ASP A 163 23.14 22.50 34.38
CA ASP A 163 22.47 23.73 34.75
C ASP A 163 23.50 24.85 35.02
N THR A 164 23.01 26.07 35.25
CA THR A 164 23.87 27.24 35.51
C THR A 164 24.70 27.11 36.79
N THR A 165 24.24 26.30 37.77
CA THR A 165 24.99 26.02 38.99
C THR A 165 26.08 24.95 38.80
N GLY A 166 26.04 24.22 37.68
CA GLY A 166 26.98 23.15 37.38
C GLY A 166 26.73 21.84 38.15
N THR A 167 25.63 21.74 38.89
CA THR A 167 25.35 20.61 39.79
C THR A 167 24.22 19.70 39.30
N LYS A 168 23.37 20.17 38.38
CA LYS A 168 22.20 19.43 37.90
C LYS A 168 22.31 19.11 36.42
N ILE A 169 21.70 18.01 36.01
CA ILE A 169 21.57 17.65 34.59
C ILE A 169 20.38 18.40 33.99
N VAL A 170 20.61 19.00 32.84
CA VAL A 170 19.61 19.64 31.98
C VAL A 170 19.42 18.77 30.74
N VAL A 171 18.18 18.63 30.31
CA VAL A 171 17.77 18.00 29.06
C VAL A 171 17.27 19.08 28.10
N SER A 172 17.71 19.02 26.85
CA SER A 172 17.31 19.90 25.73
C SER A 172 17.46 19.12 24.41
N ALA A 173 16.62 18.10 24.24
CA ALA A 173 16.66 17.20 23.10
C ALA A 173 15.71 17.67 21.99
N SER A 174 16.19 17.72 20.75
CA SER A 174 15.36 17.94 19.55
C SER A 174 14.68 16.64 19.06
N ALA A 175 14.28 15.79 20.01
CA ALA A 175 13.74 14.46 19.79
C ALA A 175 12.77 14.10 20.93
N ASP A 176 12.01 13.03 20.73
CA ASP A 176 11.41 12.34 21.87
C ASP A 176 12.53 11.62 22.63
N LEU A 177 12.70 11.93 23.91
CA LEU A 177 13.72 11.35 24.77
C LEU A 177 13.04 10.87 26.05
N GLU A 178 12.89 9.56 26.18
CA GLU A 178 12.25 8.95 27.34
C GLU A 178 13.23 8.14 28.17
N PHE A 179 13.05 8.17 29.48
CA PHE A 179 13.69 7.22 30.38
C PHE A 179 12.93 5.90 30.34
N SER A 180 13.60 4.75 30.30
CA SER A 180 12.93 3.44 30.20
C SER A 180 12.27 3.00 31.51
N THR A 181 12.85 3.35 32.66
CA THR A 181 12.32 3.04 33.99
C THR A 181 12.34 4.27 34.92
N PRO A 182 11.54 4.29 36.00
CA PRO A 182 11.63 5.34 37.03
C PRO A 182 13.00 5.42 37.71
N GLY A 183 13.73 4.29 37.79
CA GLY A 183 15.08 4.23 38.33
C GLY A 183 16.11 4.97 37.48
N ASP A 184 15.95 4.93 36.15
CA ASP A 184 16.81 5.68 35.23
C ASP A 184 16.66 7.20 35.44
N GLN A 185 15.46 7.67 35.79
CA GLN A 185 15.18 9.08 36.09
C GLN A 185 15.86 9.53 37.39
N THR A 186 15.65 8.77 38.46
CA THR A 186 16.20 9.13 39.78
C THR A 186 17.71 8.98 39.83
N ALA A 187 18.30 8.05 39.06
CA ALA A 187 19.74 7.93 38.89
C ALA A 187 20.38 9.19 38.28
N LEU A 188 19.64 9.97 37.48
CA LEU A 188 20.09 11.26 36.95
C LEU A 188 19.56 12.48 37.73
N GLY A 189 18.94 12.27 38.90
CA GLY A 189 18.43 13.34 39.76
C GLY A 189 17.06 13.91 39.35
N PHE A 190 16.37 13.28 38.38
CA PHE A 190 15.00 13.64 38.02
C PHE A 190 14.01 12.99 39.00
N THR A 191 12.88 13.66 39.20
CA THR A 191 11.75 13.12 39.97
C THR A 191 11.17 11.94 39.18
N SER A 192 11.00 10.77 39.82
CA SER A 192 10.39 9.62 39.18
C SER A 192 9.00 9.96 38.65
N GLY A 193 8.78 9.80 37.35
CA GLY A 193 7.44 9.95 36.76
C GLY A 193 6.49 8.87 37.25
N THR A 194 5.30 9.28 37.70
CA THR A 194 4.31 8.40 38.36
C THR A 194 3.19 7.92 37.44
N ALA A 195 3.17 8.32 36.15
CA ALA A 195 2.06 8.01 35.23
C ALA A 195 2.53 7.44 33.88
N ASN A 196 2.03 6.26 33.49
CA ASN A 196 2.09 5.81 32.09
C ASN A 196 0.99 6.53 31.30
N SER A 197 1.28 7.69 30.66
CA SER A 197 0.51 8.35 29.58
C SER A 197 1.03 9.77 29.27
N GLY A 198 2.34 9.96 29.12
CA GLY A 198 2.85 11.12 28.40
C GLY A 198 2.48 11.03 26.91
N PRO A 199 2.71 12.09 26.10
CA PRO A 199 3.02 11.86 24.69
C PRO A 199 4.06 10.74 24.61
N GLN A 200 3.77 9.62 23.95
CA GLN A 200 4.77 8.58 23.69
C GLN A 200 4.88 8.39 22.18
N TYR A 201 6.11 8.37 21.68
CA TYR A 201 6.40 7.94 20.32
C TYR A 201 6.76 6.44 20.33
N GLY A 202 5.85 5.57 19.88
CA GLY A 202 6.13 4.13 19.72
C GLY A 202 5.86 3.28 20.96
N THR A 203 6.72 2.28 21.22
CA THR A 203 6.55 1.28 22.29
C THR A 203 6.64 1.90 23.69
N THR A 204 5.88 1.35 24.63
CA THR A 204 5.76 1.86 26.00
C THR A 204 7.08 1.86 26.76
N SER A 205 7.57 3.04 27.11
CA SER A 205 8.38 3.19 28.32
C SER A 205 7.56 2.76 29.54
N THR A 206 8.17 2.00 30.46
CA THR A 206 7.54 1.71 31.76
C THR A 206 7.64 2.89 32.72
N ALA A 207 8.53 3.85 32.44
CA ALA A 207 8.65 5.06 33.21
C ALA A 207 7.56 6.05 32.82
N GLY A 208 6.88 6.62 33.83
CA GLY A 208 6.06 7.79 33.58
C GLY A 208 6.91 9.01 33.22
N GLN A 209 6.28 10.05 32.65
CA GLN A 209 6.98 11.30 32.36
C GLN A 209 7.34 12.00 33.68
N SER A 210 8.63 12.34 33.87
CA SER A 210 9.08 13.11 35.03
C SER A 210 8.37 14.45 35.08
N SER A 211 7.97 14.91 36.27
CA SER A 211 7.46 16.28 36.46
C SER A 211 8.51 17.35 36.18
N ASN A 212 9.79 16.97 36.11
CA ASN A 212 10.89 17.85 35.76
C ASN A 212 11.06 18.04 34.24
N LEU A 213 10.35 17.26 33.41
CA LEU A 213 10.46 17.29 31.95
C LEU A 213 9.19 17.81 31.31
N THR A 214 9.36 18.52 30.21
CA THR A 214 8.31 18.94 29.29
C THR A 214 8.58 18.28 27.94
N VAL A 215 7.57 17.59 27.40
CA VAL A 215 7.63 16.95 26.08
C VAL A 215 6.56 17.56 25.17
N THR A 216 6.97 18.03 23.99
CA THR A 216 6.07 18.63 22.99
C THR A 216 6.20 17.98 21.62
N GLY A 217 5.17 18.14 20.78
CA GLY A 217 5.14 17.64 19.40
C GLY A 217 4.81 16.15 19.27
N VAL A 218 5.17 15.32 20.25
CA VAL A 218 4.98 13.85 20.18
C VAL A 218 3.50 13.45 20.05
N LYS A 219 2.57 14.03 20.83
CA LYS A 219 1.12 13.75 20.73
C LYS A 219 0.58 14.09 19.34
N GLU A 220 0.97 15.27 18.85
CA GLU A 220 0.53 15.79 17.56
C GLU A 220 1.05 14.92 16.43
N ARG A 221 2.34 14.58 16.44
CA ARG A 221 2.96 13.69 15.45
C ARG A 221 2.36 12.28 15.48
N ALA A 222 2.02 11.76 16.66
CA ALA A 222 1.31 10.47 16.80
C ALA A 222 -0.12 10.53 16.24
N ALA A 223 -0.83 11.64 16.44
CA ALA A 223 -2.17 11.84 15.86
C ALA A 223 -2.12 11.93 14.32
N LEU A 224 -1.16 12.68 13.77
CA LEU A 224 -0.94 12.80 12.33
C LEU A 224 -0.54 11.46 11.71
N ALA A 225 0.28 10.65 12.38
CA ALA A 225 0.61 9.30 11.93
C ALA A 225 -0.64 8.40 11.85
N LYS A 226 -1.56 8.49 12.82
CA LYS A 226 -2.85 7.77 12.77
C LYS A 226 -3.71 8.24 11.59
N GLN A 227 -3.79 9.55 11.35
CA GLN A 227 -4.52 10.10 10.21
C GLN A 227 -3.95 9.64 8.87
N TYR A 228 -2.62 9.68 8.72
CA TYR A 228 -1.93 9.20 7.53
C TYR A 228 -2.22 7.71 7.27
N ASN A 229 -2.13 6.86 8.29
CA ASN A 229 -2.43 5.44 8.18
C ASN A 229 -3.91 5.16 7.82
N SER A 230 -4.83 5.98 8.33
CA SER A 230 -6.23 5.93 7.93
C SER A 230 -6.42 6.28 6.44
N LEU A 231 -5.73 7.30 5.94
CA LEU A 231 -5.77 7.68 4.52
C LEU A 231 -5.21 6.58 3.62
N LEU A 232 -4.11 5.92 4.02
CA LEU A 232 -3.59 4.75 3.30
C LEU A 232 -4.60 3.61 3.25
N THR A 233 -5.29 3.35 4.36
CA THR A 233 -6.36 2.34 4.41
C THR A 233 -7.51 2.70 3.46
N GLN A 234 -7.91 3.97 3.42
CA GLN A 234 -8.96 4.44 2.50
C GLN A 234 -8.54 4.30 1.03
N ILE A 235 -7.28 4.60 0.70
CA ILE A 235 -6.70 4.38 -0.64
C ILE A 235 -6.82 2.90 -1.03
N ASP A 236 -6.45 1.99 -0.12
CA ASP A 236 -6.54 0.55 -0.36
C ASP A 236 -7.98 0.07 -0.59
N GLN A 237 -8.94 0.55 0.21
CA GLN A 237 -10.34 0.17 0.03
C GLN A 237 -10.87 0.69 -1.30
N LEU A 238 -10.59 1.95 -1.64
CA LEU A 238 -11.02 2.53 -2.91
C LEU A 238 -10.41 1.80 -4.12
N ALA A 239 -9.15 1.40 -4.02
CA ALA A 239 -8.52 0.58 -5.05
C ALA A 239 -9.21 -0.78 -5.23
N LYS A 240 -9.71 -1.40 -4.15
CA LYS A 240 -10.49 -2.66 -4.20
C LYS A 240 -11.90 -2.47 -4.74
N ASP A 241 -12.55 -1.36 -4.40
CA ASP A 241 -13.93 -1.09 -4.77
C ASP A 241 -14.08 -0.59 -6.22
N SER A 242 -12.98 -0.16 -6.85
CA SER A 242 -12.93 0.32 -8.23
C SER A 242 -13.06 -0.82 -9.26
N SER A 243 -14.18 -1.54 -9.21
CA SER A 243 -14.51 -2.67 -10.08
C SER A 243 -15.73 -2.37 -10.96
N PHE A 244 -15.80 -3.00 -12.12
CA PHE A 244 -16.98 -3.01 -12.99
C PHE A 244 -17.23 -4.43 -13.47
N ASN A 245 -18.46 -4.93 -13.31
CA ASN A 245 -18.84 -6.31 -13.64
C ASN A 245 -17.83 -7.36 -13.13
N GLY A 246 -17.34 -7.18 -11.90
CA GLY A 246 -16.37 -8.09 -11.27
C GLY A 246 -14.92 -7.96 -11.74
N THR A 247 -14.62 -7.07 -12.69
CA THR A 247 -13.24 -6.79 -13.13
C THR A 247 -12.71 -5.53 -12.45
N ASN A 248 -11.53 -5.62 -11.82
CA ASN A 248 -10.85 -4.49 -11.19
C ASN A 248 -9.45 -4.31 -11.77
N LEU A 249 -9.21 -3.17 -12.42
CA LEU A 249 -7.91 -2.86 -13.04
C LEU A 249 -6.89 -2.22 -12.07
N LEU A 250 -7.33 -1.78 -10.89
CA LEU A 250 -6.51 -1.07 -9.91
C LEU A 250 -5.90 -2.01 -8.85
N SER A 251 -6.62 -3.05 -8.44
CA SER A 251 -6.18 -3.98 -7.38
C SER A 251 -5.65 -5.32 -7.89
N SER A 252 -5.58 -5.52 -9.21
CA SER A 252 -5.16 -6.78 -9.87
C SER A 252 -3.69 -7.19 -9.63
N ARG A 253 -2.95 -6.46 -8.79
CA ARG A 253 -1.73 -6.96 -8.15
C ARG A 253 -1.69 -6.40 -6.74
N LYS A 254 -1.72 -7.28 -5.75
CA LYS A 254 -1.34 -6.98 -4.36
C LYS A 254 0.09 -6.42 -4.39
N LEU A 255 0.25 -5.11 -4.58
CA LEU A 255 1.48 -4.45 -4.18
C LEU A 255 1.47 -4.58 -2.65
N PRO A 256 2.43 -5.29 -2.04
CA PRO A 256 2.56 -5.25 -0.60
C PRO A 256 2.82 -3.78 -0.29
N LEU A 257 1.80 -3.05 0.17
CA LEU A 257 2.09 -1.86 0.94
C LEU A 257 2.97 -2.34 2.07
N PRO A 258 4.13 -1.71 2.31
CA PRO A 258 4.85 -1.96 3.54
C PRO A 258 3.88 -1.60 4.65
N SER A 259 3.27 -2.63 5.23
CA SER A 259 2.60 -2.57 6.52
C SER A 259 3.62 -1.94 7.43
N ALA A 260 3.40 -0.69 7.83
CA ALA A 260 4.13 -0.03 8.89
C ALA A 260 3.76 -0.63 10.27
N VAL A 261 3.56 -1.95 10.34
CA VAL A 261 4.04 -2.71 11.50
C VAL A 261 5.55 -2.63 11.38
N ALA A 262 6.15 -1.77 12.21
CA ALA A 262 7.58 -1.76 12.41
C ALA A 262 8.07 -3.20 12.54
N PRO A 263 9.00 -3.68 11.69
CA PRO A 263 9.67 -4.91 12.00
C PRO A 263 10.40 -4.68 13.33
N GLU A 264 10.14 -5.52 14.32
CA GLU A 264 11.15 -5.82 15.32
C GLU A 264 12.43 -6.14 14.53
N LEU A 265 13.41 -5.25 14.60
CA LEU A 265 14.69 -5.45 13.94
C LEU A 265 15.35 -6.65 14.61
N PRO A 266 15.65 -7.76 13.88
CA PRO A 266 16.61 -8.71 14.39
C PRO A 266 17.97 -8.00 14.39
N VAL A 267 18.59 -7.97 15.56
CA VAL A 267 19.95 -7.48 15.79
C VAL A 267 20.89 -8.11 14.77
N ILE A 268 21.44 -7.30 13.85
CA ILE A 268 22.63 -7.70 13.10
C ILE A 268 23.79 -7.58 14.09
N ASP A 269 24.07 -8.66 14.80
CA ASP A 269 25.28 -8.78 15.61
C ASP A 269 26.48 -8.97 14.67
N VAL A 270 27.12 -7.87 14.28
CA VAL A 270 28.46 -7.91 13.68
C VAL A 270 29.49 -8.05 14.80
N ARG A 271 29.38 -9.09 15.61
CA ARG A 271 30.52 -9.62 16.36
C ARG A 271 31.08 -10.78 15.56
N LEU A 272 32.26 -10.51 14.99
CA LEU A 272 33.18 -11.51 14.50
C LEU A 272 33.20 -12.70 15.47
N ARG A 273 32.65 -13.83 15.02
CA ARG A 273 32.76 -15.12 15.66
C ARG A 273 34.27 -15.38 15.87
N PRO A 274 34.77 -15.54 17.11
CA PRO A 274 36.16 -15.96 17.29
C PRO A 274 36.33 -17.38 16.72
N PRO A 275 37.49 -17.72 16.15
CA PRO A 275 37.74 -19.04 15.64
C PRO A 275 37.70 -20.08 16.77
N GLU A 276 36.88 -21.10 16.54
CA GLU A 276 36.79 -22.33 17.31
C GLU A 276 38.17 -23.01 17.33
N VAL A 277 38.85 -22.97 18.49
CA VAL A 277 40.08 -23.75 18.72
C VAL A 277 39.68 -25.20 18.92
N ALA A 278 39.69 -25.97 17.84
CA ALA A 278 39.67 -27.43 17.87
C ALA A 278 41.00 -27.96 17.34
N SER A 279 41.94 -28.28 18.24
CA SER A 279 43.00 -29.27 17.97
C SER A 279 43.66 -29.77 19.25
N THR A 280 43.04 -30.77 19.87
CA THR A 280 43.79 -31.88 20.46
C THR A 280 43.08 -33.18 20.09
N PRO A 281 43.79 -34.08 19.39
CA PRO A 281 44.01 -35.38 20.04
C PRO A 281 45.44 -35.91 19.84
N CYS A 282 45.99 -36.44 20.94
CA CYS A 282 46.77 -37.68 21.03
C CYS A 282 47.89 -37.95 20.01
N THR A 283 49.15 -37.89 20.45
CA THR A 283 50.17 -38.86 20.04
C THR A 283 51.02 -39.29 21.24
N SER A 284 51.12 -40.60 21.37
CA SER A 284 51.99 -41.34 22.28
C SER A 284 53.47 -41.00 22.10
N ARG A 285 54.20 -40.86 23.20
CA ARG A 285 55.21 -41.83 23.68
C ARG A 285 55.72 -41.45 25.06
#